data_AF-A0A2N3KU75-F1
#
_entry.id   AF-A0A2N3KU75-F1
#
_cell.length_a   1.000
_cell.length_b   1.000
_cell.length_c   1.000
_cell.angle_alpha   90.00
_cell.angle_beta   90.00
_cell.angle_gamma   90.00
#
_symmetry.space_group_name_H-M   'P 1'
#
loop_
_entity.id
_entity.type
_entity.pdbx_description
1 polymer ?
#
loop_
_entity_poly.entity_id
_entity_poly.type
_entity_poly.pdbx_seq_one_letter_code
_entity_poly.pdbx_strand_id
1 'polypeptide(L)' 'MQFVYDGIKIEIGSDDRPLIQNGASGEWCALEIDYTSGEQRNIAGLTIPVMARAQLVAYKRILQRDVDLIDIAEITDID' A
#
# COMPACT_ATOMS: atom_id res chain seq x y z
N MET A 1 -15.01 2.88 0.80
CA MET A 1 -16.06 2.33 -0.11
C MET A 1 -15.52 1.08 -0.78
N GLN A 2 -16.34 0.07 -1.01
CA GLN A 2 -15.95 -1.14 -1.73
C GLN A 2 -16.96 -1.41 -2.86
N PHE A 3 -16.47 -1.90 -3.99
CA PHE A 3 -17.29 -2.31 -5.13
C PHE A 3 -16.72 -3.58 -5.76
N VAL A 4 -17.58 -4.33 -6.45
CA VAL A 4 -17.17 -5.46 -7.26
C VAL A 4 -17.35 -5.05 -8.72
N TYR A 5 -16.26 -5.03 -9.48
CA TYR A 5 -16.27 -4.73 -10.91
C TYR A 5 -15.71 -5.95 -11.64
N ASP A 6 -16.52 -6.53 -12.54
CA ASP A 6 -16.16 -7.75 -13.29
C ASP A 6 -15.66 -8.91 -12.40
N GLY A 7 -16.33 -9.12 -11.26
CA GLY A 7 -15.95 -10.13 -10.26
C GLY A 7 -14.73 -9.76 -9.40
N ILE A 8 -14.05 -8.64 -9.66
CA ILE A 8 -12.91 -8.18 -8.88
C ILE A 8 -13.37 -7.17 -7.83
N LYS A 9 -13.01 -7.43 -6.57
CA LYS A 9 -13.24 -6.49 -5.47
C LYS A 9 -12.23 -5.35 -5.57
N ILE A 10 -12.74 -4.12 -5.55
CA ILE A 10 -11.95 -2.89 -5.51
C ILE A 10 -12.35 -2.11 -4.26
N GLU A 11 -11.34 -1.66 -3.52
CA GLU A 11 -11.48 -0.89 -2.30
C GLU A 11 -10.95 0.52 -2.52
N ILE A 12 -11.77 1.52 -2.19
CA ILE A 12 -11.37 2.93 -2.18
C ILE A 12 -11.41 3.43 -0.74
N GLY A 13 -10.22 3.74 -0.22
CA GLY A 13 -10.05 4.53 1.00
C GLY A 13 -10.22 6.01 0.68
N SER A 14 -11.12 6.68 1.39
CA SER A 14 -11.34 8.12 1.30
C SER A 14 -11.67 8.61 2.70
N ASP A 15 -10.65 8.70 3.53
CA ASP A 15 -10.72 9.32 4.84
C ASP A 15 -9.75 10.51 4.82
N ASP A 16 -10.13 11.64 5.42
CA ASP A 16 -9.27 12.81 5.52
C ASP A 16 -8.05 12.52 6.41
N ARG A 17 -8.19 11.59 7.38
CA ARG A 17 -7.15 11.17 8.31
C ARG A 17 -7.24 9.67 8.60
N PRO A 18 -6.90 8.82 7.62
CA PRO A 18 -7.02 7.38 7.80
C PRO A 18 -6.10 6.89 8.91
N LEU A 19 -6.56 5.90 9.68
CA LEU A 19 -5.74 5.20 10.67
C LEU A 19 -5.47 3.77 10.22
N ILE A 20 -4.31 3.25 10.59
CA ILE A 20 -3.92 1.84 10.43
C ILE A 20 -3.49 1.29 11.77
N GLN A 21 -3.65 -0.02 11.95
CA GLN A 21 -3.15 -0.69 13.15
C GLN A 21 -1.68 -1.07 12.94
N ASN A 22 -0.83 -0.64 13.86
CA ASN A 22 0.56 -1.05 13.94
C ASN A 22 0.62 -2.52 14.38
N GLY A 23 1.22 -3.39 13.58
CA GLY A 23 1.30 -4.82 13.88
C GLY A 23 2.19 -5.17 15.08
N ALA A 24 3.18 -4.32 15.39
CA ALA A 24 4.08 -4.54 16.51
C ALA A 24 3.44 -4.17 17.86
N SER A 25 2.73 -3.04 17.93
CA SER A 25 2.14 -2.54 19.18
C SER A 25 0.66 -2.85 19.34
N GLY A 26 -0.05 -3.13 18.24
CA GLY A 26 -1.51 -3.25 18.21
C GLY A 26 -2.26 -1.91 18.27
N GLU A 27 -1.55 -0.79 18.37
CA GLU A 27 -2.13 0.55 18.45
C GLU A 27 -2.53 1.08 17.08
N TRP A 28 -3.54 1.95 17.05
CA TRP A 28 -3.91 2.67 15.84
C TRP A 28 -3.03 3.91 15.67
N CYS A 29 -2.40 4.05 14.52
CA CYS A 29 -1.60 5.22 14.14
C CYS A 29 -2.09 5.82 12.82
N ALA A 30 -1.72 7.07 12.55
CA ALA A 30 -2.08 7.74 11.31
C ALA A 30 -1.44 7.05 10.09
N LEU A 31 -2.23 6.86 9.04
CA LEU A 31 -1.74 6.48 7.72
C LEU A 31 -1.38 7.76 6.96
N GLU A 32 -0.09 8.02 6.87
CA GLU A 32 0.46 9.12 6.08
C GLU A 32 0.92 8.60 4.73
N ILE A 33 0.32 9.12 3.65
CA ILE A 33 0.71 8.80 2.27
C ILE A 33 1.18 10.08 1.60
N ASP A 34 2.43 10.09 1.15
CA ASP A 34 2.95 11.11 0.26
C ASP A 34 2.59 10.76 -1.19
N TYR A 35 1.46 11.29 -1.65
CA TYR A 35 0.98 11.14 -3.02
C TYR A 35 1.88 11.83 -4.05
N THR A 36 2.72 12.79 -3.66
CA THR A 36 3.59 13.54 -4.58
C THR A 36 4.79 12.71 -5.04
N SER A 37 5.21 11.74 -4.21
CA SER A 37 6.29 10.80 -4.54
C SER A 37 5.87 9.62 -5.44
N GLY A 38 4.60 9.59 -5.89
CA GLY A 38 4.06 8.48 -6.68
C GLY A 38 4.92 8.15 -7.91
N GLU A 39 5.20 6.87 -8.11
CA GLU A 39 5.98 6.38 -9.23
C GLU A 39 5.07 5.97 -10.39
N GLN A 40 5.46 6.30 -11.63
CA GLN A 40 4.72 5.84 -12.81
C GLN A 40 5.15 4.42 -13.17
N ARG A 41 4.17 3.55 -13.44
CA ARG A 41 4.40 2.19 -13.94
C ARG A 41 3.58 1.92 -15.19
N ASN A 42 4.19 1.19 -16.13
CA ASN A 42 3.48 0.71 -17.31
C ASN A 42 2.95 -0.70 -17.03
N ILE A 43 1.63 -0.85 -16.96
CA ILE A 43 0.95 -2.11 -16.69
C ILE A 43 -0.12 -2.30 -17.76
N ALA A 44 -0.03 -3.39 -18.52
CA ALA A 44 -0.95 -3.69 -19.63
C ALA A 44 -1.14 -2.53 -20.63
N GLY A 45 -0.08 -1.75 -20.88
CA GLY A 45 -0.11 -0.60 -21.80
C GLY A 45 -0.65 0.69 -21.19
N LEU A 46 -1.04 0.69 -19.92
CA LEU A 46 -1.49 1.87 -19.19
C LEU A 46 -0.35 2.42 -18.33
N THR A 47 -0.21 3.75 -18.31
CA THR A 47 0.68 4.44 -17.36
C THR A 47 -0.13 4.77 -16.11
N ILE A 48 0.19 4.10 -15.00
CA ILE A 48 -0.57 4.20 -13.75
C ILE A 48 0.37 4.74 -12.65
N PRO A 49 -0.03 5.79 -11.91
CA PRO A 49 0.69 6.20 -10.71
C PRO A 49 0.46 5.17 -9.61
N VAL A 50 1.55 4.69 -9.03
CA VAL A 50 1.54 3.77 -7.89
C VAL A 50 2.32 4.38 -6.72
N MET A 51 2.07 3.88 -5.52
CA MET A 51 2.86 4.25 -4.34
C MET A 51 4.34 3.96 -4.59
N ALA A 52 5.21 4.90 -4.21
CA ALA A 52 6.65 4.72 -4.33
C ALA A 52 7.12 3.47 -3.58
N ARG A 53 8.10 2.75 -4.13
CA ARG A 53 8.57 1.47 -3.57
C ARG A 53 9.01 1.62 -2.12
N ALA A 54 9.83 2.65 -1.83
CA ALA A 54 10.32 2.93 -0.49
C ALA A 54 9.18 3.20 0.51
N GLN A 55 8.16 3.93 0.07
CA GLN A 55 6.99 4.26 0.87
C GLN A 55 6.13 3.01 1.13
N LEU A 56 5.94 2.16 0.11
CA LEU A 56 5.23 0.89 0.23
C LEU A 56 5.91 -0.06 1.23
N VAL A 57 7.24 -0.17 1.19
CA VAL A 57 8.01 -0.95 2.16
C VAL A 57 7.86 -0.38 3.57
N ALA A 58 7.95 0.95 3.74
CA ALA A 58 7.77 1.59 5.04
C ALA A 58 6.36 1.34 5.62
N TYR A 59 5.33 1.46 4.79
CA TYR A 59 3.95 1.16 5.15
C TYR A 59 3.78 -0.30 5.59
N LYS A 60 4.28 -1.26 4.81
CA LYS A 60 4.21 -2.69 5.13
C LYS A 60 4.94 -3.05 6.42
N ARG A 61 6.06 -2.37 6.72
CA ARG A 61 6.81 -2.54 7.98
C ARG A 61 6.03 -2.09 9.21
N ILE A 62 5.06 -1.19 9.06
CA ILE A 62 4.15 -0.80 10.16
C ILE A 62 3.07 -1.86 10.37
N LEU A 63 2.51 -2.39 9.28
CA LEU A 63 1.44 -3.40 9.35
C LEU A 63 1.88 -4.75 9.89
N GLN A 64 3.07 -5.22 9.51
CA GLN A 64 3.69 -6.47 9.96
C GLN A 64 2.79 -7.72 9.91
N ARG A 65 1.88 -7.83 8.93
CA ARG A 65 1.14 -9.07 8.70
C ARG A 65 2.06 -10.06 8.00
N ASP A 66 1.78 -11.36 8.12
CA ASP A 66 2.61 -12.41 7.50
C ASP A 66 2.84 -12.15 6.00
N VAL A 67 1.79 -11.74 5.28
CA VAL A 67 1.85 -11.39 3.86
C VAL A 67 2.69 -10.13 3.58
N ASP A 68 2.70 -9.15 4.49
CA ASP A 68 3.49 -7.94 4.33
C ASP A 68 4.98 -8.22 4.43
N LEU A 69 5.39 -9.18 5.26
CA LEU A 69 6.80 -9.59 5.39
C LEU A 69 7.31 -10.26 4.11
N ILE A 70 6.49 -11.09 3.47
CA ILE A 70 6.79 -11.73 2.19
C ILE A 70 6.92 -10.65 1.10
N ASP A 71 5.93 -9.77 1.00
CA ASP A 71 5.93 -8.69 0.01
C ASP A 71 7.16 -7.79 0.16
N ILE A 72 7.57 -7.47 1.40
CA ILE A 72 8.78 -6.66 1.62
C ILE A 72 10.01 -7.36 1.06
N ALA A 73 10.20 -8.65 1.34
CA ALA A 73 11.35 -9.40 0.85
C ALA A 73 11.39 -9.40 -0.68
N GLU A 74 10.27 -9.71 -1.34
CA GLU A 74 10.17 -9.71 -2.80
C GLU A 74 10.42 -8.31 -3.40
N ILE A 75 9.92 -7.25 -2.75
CA ILE A 75 10.14 -5.87 -3.20
C ILE A 75 11.60 -5.45 -3.01
N THR A 76 12.30 -5.92 -1.98
CA THR A 76 13.70 -5.54 -1.74
C THR A 76 14.70 -6.37 -2.53
N ASP A 77 14.35 -7.58 -2.95
CA ASP A 77 15.23 -8.48 -3.72
C ASP A 77 15.29 -8.14 -5.22
N ILE A 78 14.42 -7.25 -5.70
CA ILE A 78 14.44 -6.76 -7.08
C ILE A 78 15.38 -5.55 -7.14
N ASP A 79 16.66 -5.81 -7.40
CA ASP A 79 17.67 -4.82 -7.83
C ASP A 79 17.47 -4.41 -9.31
#